data_AF-A0AAJ2ABY3-F1
#
_entry.id   AF-A0AAJ2ABY3-F1
#
_cell.length_a   1.000
_cell.length_b   1.000
_cell.length_c   1.000
_cell.angle_alpha   90.00
_cell.angle_beta   90.00
_cell.angle_gamma   90.00
#
_symmetry.space_group_name_H-M   'P 1'
#
loop_
_entity.id
_entity.type
_entity.pdbx_description
1 polymer ?
#
loop_
_entity_poly.entity_id
_entity_poly.type
_entity_poly.pdbx_seq_one_letter_code
_entity_poly.pdbx_strand_id
1 'polypeptide(L)'
;SRHATLFYQNDHLGTPQELLDESGKVVWLARYKAWGGRKPTPYGKTDPAEADNAIRFQGQYADDETGLTYNRHRYYDPATGRFISKDPIGLAGGINVYQYANGNSTRWVDPLGLAPCPGRKGAFRQAKRDLRIPLSHQPDRVLNEKTGQMGQYNQVMMTGADGSPVLDKNNQPIWTREYQFTRADGTVVLVQDHGAGHYYGEGGVGDQGPHFNARPCTNPRTGKVPGTQAHYPF
;
A
#
# COMPACT_ATOMS: atom_id res chain seq x y z
N SER A 1 -33.81 -5.98 -5.17
CA SER A 1 -32.60 -5.15 -5.28
C SER A 1 -31.82 -5.61 -6.50
N ARG A 2 -31.51 -4.74 -7.46
CA ARG A 2 -30.53 -5.07 -8.51
C ARG A 2 -29.14 -4.90 -7.89
N HIS A 3 -28.35 -5.96 -7.87
CA HIS A 3 -26.93 -5.84 -7.55
C HIS A 3 -26.28 -5.07 -8.69
N ALA A 4 -25.76 -3.88 -8.42
CA ALA A 4 -24.97 -3.12 -9.37
C ALA A 4 -23.48 -3.37 -9.07
N THR A 5 -22.75 -3.94 -10.01
CA THR A 5 -21.29 -4.07 -9.92
C THR A 5 -20.67 -2.74 -10.30
N LEU A 6 -19.86 -2.17 -9.41
CA LEU A 6 -19.12 -0.92 -9.65
C LEU A 6 -17.62 -1.16 -9.61
N PHE A 7 -16.91 -0.54 -10.54
CA PHE A 7 -15.45 -0.67 -10.68
C PHE A 7 -14.75 0.63 -10.27
N TYR A 8 -13.89 0.55 -9.26
CA TYR A 8 -13.07 1.66 -8.80
C TYR A 8 -11.91 1.95 -9.74
N GLN A 9 -11.78 3.22 -10.15
CA GLN A 9 -10.58 3.73 -10.78
C GLN A 9 -9.86 4.66 -9.80
N ASN A 10 -8.63 4.29 -9.43
CA ASN A 10 -7.88 4.92 -8.36
C ASN A 10 -6.64 5.66 -8.89
N ASP A 11 -6.19 6.67 -8.15
CA ASP A 11 -4.90 7.32 -8.40
C ASP A 11 -3.70 6.44 -7.98
N HIS A 12 -2.48 6.99 -8.06
CA HIS A 12 -1.26 6.26 -7.69
C HIS A 12 -1.14 5.93 -6.20
N LEU A 13 -1.93 6.59 -5.34
CA LEU A 13 -2.04 6.35 -3.91
C LEU A 13 -3.22 5.44 -3.56
N GLY A 14 -4.01 4.98 -4.53
CA GLY A 14 -5.19 4.17 -4.26
C GLY A 14 -6.43 4.98 -3.89
N THR A 15 -6.42 6.30 -4.08
CA THR A 15 -7.59 7.17 -3.83
C THR A 15 -8.61 7.04 -4.96
N PRO A 16 -9.88 6.69 -4.69
CA PRO A 16 -10.93 6.63 -5.71
C PRO A 16 -11.13 7.95 -6.45
N GLN A 17 -10.95 7.94 -7.76
CA GLN A 17 -11.24 9.07 -8.63
C GLN A 17 -12.57 8.91 -9.37
N GLU A 18 -12.89 7.68 -9.80
CA GLU A 18 -14.09 7.37 -10.60
C GLU A 18 -14.68 6.02 -10.19
N LEU A 19 -16.00 5.89 -10.31
CA LEU A 19 -16.71 4.61 -10.33
C LEU A 19 -17.33 4.39 -11.70
N LEU A 20 -17.13 3.19 -12.24
CA LEU A 20 -17.72 2.76 -13.51
C LEU A 20 -18.78 1.69 -13.26
N ASP A 21 -19.88 1.72 -14.01
CA ASP A 21 -20.80 0.59 -14.09
C ASP A 21 -20.28 -0.52 -15.03
N GLU A 22 -21.05 -1.59 -15.18
CA GLU A 22 -20.73 -2.75 -16.04
C GLU A 22 -20.58 -2.39 -17.54
N SER A 23 -21.14 -1.26 -17.98
CA SER A 23 -21.01 -0.77 -19.35
C SER A 23 -19.76 0.11 -19.55
N GLY A 24 -19.05 0.44 -18.46
CA GLY A 24 -17.93 1.38 -18.46
C GLY A 24 -18.36 2.85 -18.35
N LYS A 25 -19.64 3.14 -18.09
CA LYS A 25 -20.11 4.50 -17.85
C LYS A 25 -19.64 4.98 -16.49
N VAL A 26 -19.11 6.21 -16.43
CA VAL A 26 -18.77 6.88 -15.17
C VAL A 26 -20.07 7.27 -14.45
N VAL A 27 -20.30 6.66 -13.28
CA VAL A 27 -21.49 6.90 -12.43
C VAL A 27 -21.16 7.70 -11.18
N TRP A 28 -19.88 7.82 -10.82
CA TRP A 28 -19.41 8.73 -9.77
C TRP A 28 -18.02 9.27 -10.11
N LEU A 29 -17.78 10.53 -9.77
CA LEU A 29 -16.53 11.23 -10.03
C LEU A 29 -16.12 12.11 -8.84
N ALA A 30 -14.83 12.11 -8.54
CA ALA A 30 -14.23 13.09 -7.64
C ALA A 30 -12.87 13.56 -8.15
N ARG A 31 -12.53 14.79 -7.78
CA ARG A 31 -11.18 15.34 -7.88
C ARG A 31 -10.82 15.90 -6.52
N TYR A 32 -9.56 15.75 -6.11
CA TYR A 32 -9.12 16.13 -4.76
C TYR A 32 -8.07 17.22 -4.78
N LYS A 33 -8.04 18.03 -3.72
CA LYS A 33 -6.89 18.84 -3.33
C LYS A 33 -5.81 17.91 -2.77
N ALA A 34 -4.58 18.43 -2.62
CA ALA A 34 -3.45 17.66 -2.11
C ALA A 34 -3.75 16.95 -0.77
N TRP A 35 -4.58 17.55 0.08
CA TRP A 35 -4.91 17.07 1.42
C TRP A 35 -6.28 16.37 1.54
N GLY A 36 -6.84 15.90 0.43
CA GLY A 36 -8.04 15.04 0.46
C GLY A 36 -9.37 15.79 0.46
N GLY A 37 -9.36 17.13 0.51
CA GLY A 37 -10.57 17.92 0.28
C GLY A 37 -11.07 17.79 -1.16
N ARG A 38 -12.34 17.41 -1.37
CA ARG A 38 -12.94 17.32 -2.71
C ARG A 38 -12.97 18.71 -3.35
N LYS A 39 -12.62 18.77 -4.64
CA LYS A 39 -12.83 19.93 -5.50
C LYS A 39 -14.19 19.80 -6.20
N PRO A 40 -14.92 20.90 -6.39
CA PRO A 40 -16.00 20.92 -7.37
C PRO A 40 -15.46 20.47 -8.73
N THR A 41 -16.15 19.57 -9.43
CA THR A 41 -15.71 19.06 -10.73
C THR A 41 -16.38 19.88 -11.84
N PRO A 42 -15.62 20.61 -12.68
CA PRO A 42 -16.18 21.24 -13.88
C PRO A 42 -16.33 20.26 -15.05
N TYR A 43 -15.65 19.11 -15.00
CA TYR A 43 -15.70 18.04 -15.99
C TYR A 43 -16.51 16.88 -15.43
N GLY A 44 -17.54 16.43 -16.16
CA GLY A 44 -18.38 15.29 -15.77
C GLY A 44 -19.32 15.61 -14.61
N LYS A 45 -20.60 15.87 -14.91
CA LYS A 45 -21.66 15.81 -13.91
C LYS A 45 -22.15 14.37 -13.88
N THR A 46 -21.93 13.68 -12.77
CA THR A 46 -22.62 12.41 -12.49
C THR A 46 -23.88 12.73 -11.70
N ASP A 47 -24.94 11.95 -11.92
CA ASP A 47 -26.15 12.08 -11.10
C ASP A 47 -25.87 11.46 -9.72
N PRO A 48 -25.99 12.21 -8.61
CA PRO A 48 -25.83 11.64 -7.27
C PRO A 48 -26.78 10.47 -6.98
N ALA A 49 -27.89 10.33 -7.73
CA ALA A 49 -28.79 9.20 -7.62
C ALA A 49 -28.24 7.90 -8.24
N GLU A 50 -27.21 7.97 -9.09
CA GLU A 50 -26.62 6.77 -9.73
C GLU A 50 -25.66 6.03 -8.81
N ALA A 51 -24.77 6.77 -8.12
CA ALA A 51 -23.85 6.21 -7.15
C ALA A 51 -23.28 7.30 -6.22
N ASP A 52 -22.95 6.90 -5.00
CA ASP A 52 -22.08 7.67 -4.12
C ASP A 52 -20.95 6.79 -3.57
N ASN A 53 -19.90 7.44 -3.10
CA ASN A 53 -18.72 6.81 -2.55
C ASN A 53 -18.21 7.62 -1.37
N ALA A 54 -18.21 7.01 -0.18
CA ALA A 54 -17.66 7.59 1.03
C ALA A 54 -16.16 7.32 1.21
N ILE A 55 -15.55 6.42 0.43
CA ILE A 55 -14.12 6.12 0.51
C ILE A 55 -13.31 7.35 0.04
N ARG A 56 -12.27 7.72 0.80
CA ARG A 56 -11.36 8.84 0.52
C ARG A 56 -9.93 8.33 0.32
N PHE A 57 -8.93 8.91 0.98
CA PHE A 57 -7.60 8.30 1.03
C PHE A 57 -7.67 6.88 1.62
N GLN A 58 -6.64 6.06 1.39
CA GLN A 58 -6.61 4.73 1.97
C GLN A 58 -6.81 4.78 3.48
N GLY A 59 -7.74 3.97 4.00
CA GLY A 59 -8.13 3.94 5.42
C GLY A 59 -9.19 4.97 5.82
N GLN A 60 -9.58 5.89 4.93
CA GLN A 60 -10.52 6.95 5.24
C GLN A 60 -11.94 6.69 4.73
N TYR A 61 -12.91 6.94 5.60
CA TYR A 61 -14.34 6.98 5.30
C TYR A 61 -14.87 8.38 5.58
N ALA A 62 -15.57 8.98 4.63
CA ALA A 62 -16.17 10.30 4.80
C ALA A 62 -17.36 10.24 5.75
N ASP A 63 -17.37 11.19 6.68
CA ASP A 63 -18.51 11.46 7.54
C ASP A 63 -19.10 12.81 7.12
N ASP A 64 -20.21 12.74 6.38
CA ASP A 64 -20.86 13.92 5.83
C ASP A 64 -21.58 14.76 6.91
N GLU A 65 -21.90 14.18 8.08
CA GLU A 65 -22.51 14.93 9.18
C GLU A 65 -21.53 15.93 9.78
N THR A 66 -20.26 15.53 9.89
CA THR A 66 -19.20 16.36 10.49
C THR A 66 -18.32 17.07 9.46
N GLY A 67 -18.31 16.59 8.21
CA GLY A 67 -17.37 17.01 7.17
C GLY A 67 -15.94 16.49 7.36
N LEU A 68 -15.73 15.61 8.35
CA LEU A 68 -14.45 14.97 8.64
C LEU A 68 -14.33 13.64 7.89
N THR A 69 -13.15 13.02 7.96
CA THR A 69 -12.96 11.65 7.52
C THR A 69 -12.51 10.78 8.68
N TYR A 70 -13.25 9.71 8.93
CA TYR A 70 -12.88 8.69 9.89
C TYR A 70 -11.72 7.86 9.35
N ASN A 71 -10.62 7.81 10.09
CA ASN A 71 -9.39 7.14 9.73
C ASN A 71 -8.97 6.18 10.86
N ARG A 72 -9.85 5.20 11.12
CA ARG A 72 -9.78 4.14 12.13
C ARG A 72 -9.50 4.60 13.57
N HIS A 73 -8.29 5.04 13.88
CA HIS A 73 -7.94 5.49 15.23
C HIS A 73 -8.19 6.99 15.45
N ARG A 74 -8.36 7.76 14.37
CA ARG A 74 -8.51 9.22 14.44
C ARG A 74 -9.50 9.74 13.40
N TYR A 75 -10.05 10.92 13.66
CA TYR A 75 -10.74 11.72 12.65
C TYR A 75 -9.76 12.71 12.02
N TYR A 76 -9.78 12.80 10.70
CA TYR A 76 -8.98 13.69 9.88
C TYR A 76 -9.84 14.80 9.30
N ASP A 77 -9.34 16.02 9.37
CA ASP A 77 -9.97 17.17 8.75
C ASP A 77 -9.30 17.46 7.40
N PRO A 78 -9.99 17.20 6.26
CA PRO A 78 -9.45 17.45 4.93
C PRO A 78 -9.35 18.93 4.57
N ALA A 79 -10.00 19.83 5.32
CA ALA A 79 -9.90 21.28 5.12
C ALA A 79 -8.59 21.83 5.68
N THR A 80 -8.16 21.36 6.85
CA THR A 80 -6.90 21.77 7.49
C THR A 80 -5.72 20.84 7.20
N GLY A 81 -5.98 19.62 6.73
CA GLY A 81 -4.95 18.65 6.36
C GLY A 81 -4.33 17.92 7.55
N ARG A 82 -5.06 17.76 8.66
CA ARG A 82 -4.54 17.25 9.94
C ARG A 82 -5.57 16.40 10.68
N PHE A 83 -5.09 15.59 11.62
CA PHE A 83 -5.98 14.92 12.58
C PHE A 83 -6.50 15.91 13.62
N ILE A 84 -7.74 15.71 14.06
CA ILE A 84 -8.37 16.54 15.10
C ILE A 84 -8.01 16.10 16.53
N SER A 85 -7.46 14.88 16.67
CA SER A 85 -6.98 14.32 17.93
C SER A 85 -5.48 14.01 17.88
N LYS A 86 -4.85 13.96 19.05
CA LYS A 86 -3.45 13.54 19.19
C LYS A 86 -3.31 12.07 18.79
N ASP A 87 -2.13 11.73 18.27
CA ASP A 87 -1.75 10.37 17.96
C ASP A 87 -1.80 9.45 19.19
N PRO A 88 -2.57 8.34 19.18
CA PRO A 88 -2.60 7.38 20.28
C PRO A 88 -1.25 6.74 20.59
N ILE A 89 -0.35 6.63 19.60
CA ILE A 89 1.02 6.12 19.81
C ILE A 89 2.01 7.24 20.18
N GLY A 90 1.52 8.46 20.39
CA GLY A 90 2.31 9.61 20.82
C GLY A 90 3.42 9.96 19.85
N LEU A 91 4.63 10.18 20.38
CA LEU A 91 5.78 10.59 19.58
C LEU A 91 6.35 9.48 18.67
N ALA A 92 5.88 8.24 18.83
CA ALA A 92 6.27 7.14 17.94
C ALA A 92 5.74 7.34 16.50
N GLY A 93 4.62 8.06 16.34
CA GLY A 93 4.08 8.46 15.03
C GLY A 93 4.78 9.68 14.41
N GLY A 94 5.65 10.34 15.18
CA GLY A 94 6.38 11.54 14.79
C GLY A 94 6.24 12.68 15.81
N ILE A 95 7.08 13.71 15.66
CA ILE A 95 7.11 14.86 16.59
C ILE A 95 5.84 15.70 16.54
N ASN A 96 5.09 15.65 15.44
CA ASN A 96 3.82 16.33 15.28
C ASN A 96 2.67 15.34 15.39
N VAL A 97 2.10 15.25 16.60
CA VAL A 97 1.04 14.27 16.96
C VAL A 97 -0.31 14.49 16.26
N TYR A 98 -0.44 15.52 15.42
CA TYR A 98 -1.66 15.78 14.61
C TYR A 98 -1.42 15.59 13.11
N GLN A 99 -0.22 15.16 12.71
CA GLN A 99 0.19 15.13 11.32
C GLN A 99 -0.37 13.92 10.57
N TYR A 100 -0.93 14.17 9.39
CA TYR A 100 -1.23 13.12 8.43
C TYR A 100 -0.04 12.89 7.48
N ALA A 101 0.24 11.63 7.13
CA ALA A 101 1.13 11.27 6.04
C ALA A 101 2.55 11.90 6.11
N ASN A 102 3.11 12.08 7.31
CA ASN A 102 4.38 12.80 7.55
C ASN A 102 4.47 14.18 6.87
N GLY A 103 3.34 14.88 6.68
CA GLY A 103 3.34 16.16 5.99
C GLY A 103 3.44 16.06 4.46
N ASN A 104 3.28 14.86 3.88
CA ASN A 104 3.26 14.66 2.44
C ASN A 104 2.22 13.61 2.01
N SER A 105 0.96 14.05 1.92
CA SER A 105 -0.18 13.25 1.45
C SER A 105 -0.14 12.84 -0.02
N THR A 106 0.78 13.37 -0.83
CA THR A 106 0.90 12.98 -2.25
C THR A 106 1.85 11.79 -2.45
N ARG A 107 2.60 11.44 -1.40
CA ARG A 107 3.58 10.33 -1.40
C ARG A 107 3.28 9.26 -0.36
N TRP A 108 2.73 9.63 0.79
CA TRP A 108 2.46 8.74 1.91
C TRP A 108 0.97 8.69 2.19
N VAL A 109 0.53 7.55 2.71
CA VAL A 109 -0.81 7.32 3.23
C VAL A 109 -0.67 6.96 4.71
N ASP A 110 -1.74 7.11 5.48
CA ASP A 110 -1.79 6.63 6.87
C ASP A 110 -3.10 5.87 7.04
N PRO A 111 -3.18 4.59 6.62
CA PRO A 111 -4.45 3.84 6.59
C PRO A 111 -5.02 3.53 7.97
N LEU A 112 -4.19 3.61 9.01
CA LEU A 112 -4.60 3.35 10.39
C LEU A 112 -4.88 4.63 11.17
N GLY A 113 -4.39 5.78 10.69
CA GLY A 113 -4.37 7.00 11.48
C GLY A 113 -3.42 6.87 12.66
N LEU A 114 -2.23 6.30 12.48
CA LEU A 114 -1.21 6.12 13.51
C LEU A 114 0.19 6.50 13.01
N ALA A 115 0.58 5.95 11.87
CA ALA A 115 1.89 6.21 11.31
C ALA A 115 1.84 6.20 9.77
N PRO A 116 2.54 7.13 9.12
CA PRO A 116 2.56 7.23 7.68
C PRO A 116 3.33 6.06 7.07
N CYS A 117 2.70 5.32 6.17
CA CYS A 117 3.36 4.37 5.29
C CYS A 117 3.40 4.91 3.84
N PRO A 118 4.47 4.66 3.09
CA PRO A 118 4.44 4.91 1.67
C PRO A 118 3.51 3.86 1.05
N GLY A 119 2.56 4.24 0.20
CA GLY A 119 1.72 3.21 -0.45
C GLY A 119 2.57 2.18 -1.20
N ARG A 120 2.04 0.99 -1.54
CA ARG A 120 2.85 -0.14 -2.07
C ARG A 120 3.83 0.26 -3.18
N LYS A 121 3.40 1.07 -4.15
CA LYS A 121 4.30 1.58 -5.22
C LYS A 121 5.42 2.47 -4.67
N GLY A 122 5.13 3.30 -3.66
CA GLY A 122 6.08 4.13 -2.94
C GLY A 122 7.11 3.32 -2.17
N ALA A 123 6.67 2.31 -1.40
CA ALA A 123 7.55 1.39 -0.69
C ALA A 123 8.49 0.65 -1.66
N PHE A 124 7.95 0.13 -2.76
CA PHE A 124 8.74 -0.53 -3.79
C PHE A 124 9.77 0.40 -4.45
N ARG A 125 9.37 1.65 -4.74
CA ARG A 125 10.29 2.67 -5.28
C ARG A 125 11.38 3.05 -4.27
N GLN A 126 11.06 3.10 -2.98
CA GLN A 126 12.04 3.35 -1.93
C GLN A 126 13.04 2.19 -1.84
N ALA A 127 12.55 0.95 -1.83
CA ALA A 127 13.40 -0.25 -1.86
C ALA A 127 14.35 -0.23 -3.07
N LYS A 128 13.85 0.11 -4.27
CA LYS A 128 14.70 0.26 -5.46
C LYS A 128 15.77 1.33 -5.31
N ARG A 129 15.45 2.50 -4.74
CA ARG A 129 16.42 3.58 -4.50
C ARG A 129 17.54 3.14 -3.56
N ASP A 130 17.17 2.54 -2.43
CA ASP A 130 18.12 2.07 -1.42
C ASP A 130 18.97 0.91 -1.97
N LEU A 131 18.39 0.07 -2.84
CA LEU A 131 19.09 -0.95 -3.61
C LEU A 131 19.91 -0.40 -4.80
N ARG A 132 19.94 0.91 -5.04
CA ARG A 132 20.61 1.56 -6.19
C ARG A 132 20.16 1.03 -7.55
N ILE A 133 18.89 0.66 -7.67
CA ILE A 133 18.27 0.22 -8.92
C ILE A 133 17.56 1.42 -9.56
N PRO A 134 17.85 1.76 -10.84
CA PRO A 134 17.13 2.81 -11.55
C PRO A 134 15.62 2.56 -11.53
N LEU A 135 14.82 3.60 -11.30
CA LEU A 135 13.35 3.44 -11.20
C LEU A 135 12.71 2.91 -12.49
N SER A 136 13.31 3.18 -13.64
CA SER A 136 12.94 2.65 -14.96
C SER A 136 13.29 1.17 -15.17
N HIS A 137 14.22 0.62 -14.39
CA HIS A 137 14.63 -0.79 -14.52
C HIS A 137 13.48 -1.72 -14.13
N GLN A 138 12.95 -2.47 -15.09
CA GLN A 138 11.96 -3.53 -14.83
C GLN A 138 12.61 -4.71 -14.08
N PRO A 139 11.85 -5.54 -13.35
CA PRO A 139 12.39 -6.80 -12.83
C PRO A 139 12.96 -7.68 -13.94
N ASP A 140 14.00 -8.42 -13.62
CA ASP A 140 14.57 -9.43 -14.51
C ASP A 140 13.49 -10.47 -14.86
N ARG A 141 13.54 -10.99 -16.10
CA ARG A 141 12.67 -12.11 -16.47
C ARG A 141 13.25 -13.40 -15.90
N VAL A 142 12.44 -14.12 -15.13
CA VAL A 142 12.79 -15.38 -14.47
C VAL A 142 11.91 -16.50 -15.02
N LEU A 143 12.49 -17.69 -15.17
CA LEU A 143 11.79 -18.88 -15.63
C LEU A 143 11.00 -19.47 -14.47
N ASN A 144 9.69 -19.59 -14.64
CA ASN A 144 8.89 -20.39 -13.73
C ASN A 144 9.07 -21.87 -14.08
N GLU A 145 9.83 -22.61 -13.26
CA GLU A 145 10.13 -24.03 -13.51
C GLU A 145 8.88 -24.91 -13.55
N LYS A 146 7.80 -24.53 -12.85
CA LYS A 146 6.55 -25.30 -12.83
C LYS A 146 5.74 -25.15 -14.10
N THR A 147 5.77 -23.97 -14.72
CA THR A 147 4.96 -23.67 -15.93
C THR A 147 5.79 -23.59 -17.20
N GLY A 148 7.12 -23.55 -17.10
CA GLY A 148 8.04 -23.29 -18.21
C GLY A 148 7.95 -21.86 -18.77
N GLN A 149 7.18 -20.98 -18.15
CA GLN A 149 6.94 -19.63 -18.66
C GLN A 149 7.87 -18.60 -18.03
N MET A 150 8.31 -17.64 -18.83
CA MET A 150 9.14 -16.52 -18.38
C MET A 150 8.27 -15.38 -17.83
N GLY A 151 8.42 -15.05 -16.55
CA GLY A 151 7.69 -14.00 -15.84
C GLY A 151 8.62 -12.92 -15.25
N GLN A 152 8.04 -11.84 -14.71
CA GLN A 152 8.80 -10.77 -14.04
C GLN A 152 8.96 -10.99 -12.52
N TYR A 153 8.53 -12.15 -12.02
CA TYR A 153 8.63 -12.51 -10.61
C TYR A 153 8.57 -14.02 -10.46
N ASN A 154 9.15 -14.50 -9.37
CA ASN A 154 8.94 -15.85 -8.86
C ASN A 154 7.82 -15.86 -7.83
N GLN A 155 7.12 -16.98 -7.69
CA GLN A 155 6.22 -17.22 -6.57
C GLN A 155 6.97 -17.98 -5.47
N VAL A 156 7.10 -17.37 -4.30
CA VAL A 156 7.80 -17.95 -3.15
C VAL A 156 6.84 -18.06 -1.96
N MET A 157 6.90 -19.19 -1.27
CA MET A 157 6.06 -19.43 -0.10
C MET A 157 6.55 -18.58 1.07
N MET A 158 5.62 -17.90 1.74
CA MET A 158 5.95 -17.14 2.95
C MET A 158 6.21 -18.12 4.09
N THR A 159 7.31 -17.91 4.83
CA THR A 159 7.70 -18.79 5.93
C THR A 159 7.98 -17.99 7.19
N GLY A 160 7.67 -18.58 8.35
CA GLY A 160 8.07 -18.09 9.66
C GLY A 160 9.57 -18.23 9.89
N ALA A 161 10.07 -17.70 11.00
CA ALA A 161 11.50 -17.74 11.34
C ALA A 161 12.07 -19.17 11.38
N ASP A 162 11.27 -20.14 11.82
CA ASP A 162 11.57 -21.57 11.91
C ASP A 162 11.48 -22.34 10.58
N GLY A 163 10.87 -21.73 9.55
CA GLY A 163 10.70 -22.32 8.22
C GLY A 163 9.35 -22.95 7.97
N SER A 164 8.47 -22.91 8.98
CA SER A 164 7.08 -23.28 8.81
C SER A 164 6.39 -22.34 7.81
N PRO A 165 5.45 -22.84 6.98
CA PRO A 165 4.65 -21.99 6.11
C PRO A 165 3.78 -21.04 6.93
N VAL A 166 3.71 -19.77 6.53
CA VAL A 166 2.67 -18.87 7.08
C VAL A 166 1.35 -19.18 6.38
N LEU A 167 0.33 -19.44 7.17
CA LEU A 167 -0.98 -19.89 6.69
C LEU A 167 -1.99 -18.74 6.64
N ASP A 168 -2.93 -18.83 5.70
CA ASP A 168 -4.10 -17.96 5.66
C ASP A 168 -5.22 -18.43 6.61
N LYS A 169 -6.35 -17.70 6.62
CA LYS A 169 -7.53 -18.03 7.45
C LYS A 169 -8.16 -19.40 7.16
N ASN A 170 -7.79 -20.06 6.07
CA ASN A 170 -8.27 -21.37 5.66
C ASN A 170 -7.20 -22.47 5.86
N ASN A 171 -6.12 -22.18 6.61
CA ASN A 171 -4.97 -23.05 6.81
C ASN A 171 -4.18 -23.39 5.54
N GLN A 172 -4.21 -22.53 4.52
CA GLN A 172 -3.43 -22.71 3.30
C GLN A 172 -2.14 -21.87 3.31
N PRO A 173 -1.00 -22.38 2.81
CA PRO A 173 0.23 -21.60 2.70
C PRO A 173 0.06 -20.35 1.83
N ILE A 174 0.54 -19.22 2.34
CA ILE A 174 0.54 -17.96 1.60
C ILE A 174 1.71 -17.94 0.63
N TRP A 175 1.40 -17.75 -0.65
CA TRP A 175 2.39 -17.54 -1.71
C TRP A 175 2.54 -16.07 -2.03
N THR A 176 3.78 -15.63 -2.16
CA THR A 176 4.15 -14.23 -2.35
C THR A 176 5.01 -14.06 -3.60
N ARG A 177 5.24 -12.81 -4.00
CA ARG A 177 6.03 -12.49 -5.19
C ARG A 177 7.46 -12.12 -4.80
N GLU A 178 8.43 -12.62 -5.54
CA GLU A 178 9.82 -12.22 -5.44
C GLU A 178 10.27 -11.63 -6.77
N TYR A 179 10.72 -10.37 -6.74
CA TYR A 179 11.21 -9.65 -7.91
C TYR A 179 12.73 -9.64 -7.91
N GLN A 180 13.34 -10.13 -8.98
CA GLN A 180 14.78 -10.12 -9.15
C GLN A 180 15.24 -8.88 -9.92
N PHE A 181 16.38 -8.32 -9.53
CA PHE A 181 17.03 -7.24 -10.26
C PHE A 181 18.55 -7.48 -10.30
N THR A 182 19.10 -7.44 -11.51
CA THR A 182 20.54 -7.39 -11.73
C THR A 182 21.00 -5.94 -11.71
N ARG A 183 21.91 -5.58 -10.80
CA ARG A 183 22.45 -4.22 -10.68
C ARG A 183 23.52 -3.97 -11.75
N ALA A 184 23.90 -2.70 -11.90
CA ALA A 184 24.94 -2.29 -12.86
C ALA A 184 26.32 -2.92 -12.58
N ASP A 185 26.58 -3.32 -11.33
CA ASP A 185 27.81 -4.04 -10.92
C ASP A 185 27.71 -5.56 -11.12
N GLY A 186 26.63 -6.05 -11.73
CA GLY A 186 26.35 -7.47 -11.95
C GLY A 186 25.79 -8.20 -10.73
N THR A 187 25.68 -7.56 -9.56
CA THR A 187 25.12 -8.20 -8.37
C THR A 187 23.60 -8.34 -8.49
N VAL A 188 23.09 -9.50 -8.07
CA VAL A 188 21.66 -9.79 -8.13
C VAL A 188 21.04 -9.61 -6.75
N VAL A 189 19.96 -8.83 -6.70
CA VAL A 189 19.18 -8.57 -5.49
C VAL A 189 17.71 -8.86 -5.70
N LEU A 190 17.02 -9.09 -4.60
CA LEU A 190 15.63 -9.48 -4.57
C LEU A 190 14.82 -8.42 -3.80
N VAL A 191 13.61 -8.15 -4.30
CA VAL A 191 12.56 -7.46 -3.57
C VAL A 191 11.43 -8.45 -3.33
N GLN A 192 11.26 -8.88 -2.10
CA GLN A 192 10.22 -9.83 -1.69
C GLN A 192 8.98 -9.10 -1.21
N ASP A 193 7.82 -9.50 -1.71
CA ASP A 193 6.52 -8.90 -1.43
C ASP A 193 5.80 -9.64 -0.29
N HIS A 194 5.84 -9.09 0.91
CA HIS A 194 5.05 -9.60 2.03
C HIS A 194 3.75 -8.82 2.18
N GLY A 195 3.03 -8.61 1.06
CA GLY A 195 1.79 -7.84 1.02
C GLY A 195 0.65 -8.42 1.85
N ALA A 196 0.70 -9.72 2.20
CA ALA A 196 -0.25 -10.32 3.13
C ALA A 196 0.01 -9.95 4.61
N GLY A 197 1.19 -9.38 4.91
CA GLY A 197 1.71 -9.29 6.26
C GLY A 197 1.93 -10.67 6.88
N HIS A 198 2.35 -10.71 8.13
CA HIS A 198 2.35 -11.93 8.95
C HIS A 198 2.17 -11.55 10.40
N TYR A 199 1.28 -12.28 11.07
CA TYR A 199 0.99 -12.16 12.50
C TYR A 199 1.17 -13.55 13.11
N TYR A 200 2.05 -13.66 14.10
CA TYR A 200 2.40 -14.90 14.79
C TYR A 200 1.53 -15.15 16.04
N GLY A 201 0.58 -14.26 16.34
CA GLY A 201 -0.45 -14.47 17.36
C GLY A 201 0.00 -14.19 18.80
N GLU A 202 1.26 -13.83 19.02
CA GLU A 202 1.81 -13.55 20.37
C GLU A 202 1.94 -12.05 20.68
N GLY A 203 1.55 -11.15 19.77
CA GLY A 203 1.64 -9.70 19.98
C GLY A 203 3.06 -9.16 20.16
N GLY A 204 4.06 -9.90 19.65
CA GLY A 204 5.49 -9.68 19.86
C GLY A 204 6.33 -9.47 18.60
N VAL A 205 7.65 -9.43 18.79
CA VAL A 205 8.68 -9.15 17.76
C VAL A 205 8.59 -10.14 16.60
N GLY A 206 7.99 -9.70 15.50
CA GLY A 206 7.79 -10.52 14.30
C GLY A 206 6.51 -10.15 13.54
N ASP A 207 5.50 -9.65 14.25
CA ASP A 207 4.25 -9.22 13.62
C ASP A 207 4.51 -7.99 12.75
N GLN A 208 4.33 -8.15 11.44
CA GLN A 208 4.57 -7.11 10.46
C GLN A 208 3.36 -6.99 9.54
N GLY A 209 2.86 -5.76 9.40
CA GLY A 209 1.91 -5.42 8.35
C GLY A 209 2.49 -5.63 6.95
N PRO A 210 1.74 -5.33 5.88
CA PRO A 210 2.22 -5.44 4.51
C PRO A 210 3.53 -4.67 4.31
N HIS A 211 4.54 -5.33 3.74
CA HIS A 211 5.85 -4.71 3.51
C HIS A 211 6.63 -5.39 2.39
N PHE A 212 7.68 -4.72 1.91
CA PHE A 212 8.72 -5.37 1.11
C PHE A 212 9.97 -5.64 1.94
N ASN A 213 10.70 -6.68 1.57
CA ASN A 213 12.06 -6.94 2.04
C ASN A 213 13.05 -6.84 0.89
N ALA A 214 14.19 -6.20 1.16
CA ALA A 214 15.32 -6.14 0.23
C ALA A 214 16.38 -7.18 0.64
N ARG A 215 16.66 -8.15 -0.24
CA ARG A 215 17.50 -9.31 0.09
C ARG A 215 18.58 -9.54 -0.97
N PRO A 216 19.77 -10.05 -0.60
CA PRO A 216 20.72 -10.56 -1.59
C PRO A 216 20.19 -11.87 -2.19
N CYS A 217 20.43 -12.11 -3.48
CA CYS A 217 19.99 -13.35 -4.13
C CYS A 217 20.59 -14.62 -3.51
N THR A 218 21.79 -14.51 -2.91
CA THR A 218 22.50 -15.62 -2.25
C THR A 218 21.95 -15.96 -0.86
N ASN A 219 21.21 -15.05 -0.22
CA ASN A 219 20.54 -15.30 1.06
C ASN A 219 19.17 -14.60 1.05
N PRO A 220 18.18 -15.17 0.36
CA PRO A 220 16.86 -14.56 0.18
C PRO A 220 16.05 -14.49 1.48
N ARG A 221 16.41 -15.24 2.53
CA ARG A 221 15.57 -15.38 3.72
C ARG A 221 15.95 -14.39 4.82
N THR A 222 17.22 -14.36 5.21
CA THR A 222 17.71 -13.55 6.34
C THR A 222 18.75 -12.53 5.93
N GLY A 223 19.25 -12.60 4.69
CA GLY A 223 20.31 -11.73 4.20
C GLY A 223 19.91 -10.26 4.22
N LYS A 224 20.87 -9.38 4.51
CA LYS A 224 20.66 -7.93 4.49
C LYS A 224 21.52 -7.32 3.40
N VAL A 225 20.93 -6.48 2.56
CA VAL A 225 21.69 -5.68 1.60
C VAL A 225 22.16 -4.40 2.32
N PRO A 226 23.46 -4.07 2.31
CA PRO A 226 23.93 -2.82 2.90
C PRO A 226 23.21 -1.59 2.31
N GLY A 227 22.81 -0.66 3.18
CA GLY A 227 22.11 0.56 2.79
C GLY A 227 20.58 0.43 2.67
N THR A 228 20.00 -0.75 2.93
CA THR A 228 18.54 -0.95 2.89
C THR A 228 17.90 -0.97 4.28
N GLN A 229 16.62 -0.61 4.33
CA GLN A 229 15.77 -0.80 5.51
C GLN A 229 15.54 -2.29 5.78
N ALA A 230 15.22 -2.63 7.04
CA ALA A 230 14.83 -4.00 7.40
C ALA A 230 13.51 -4.39 6.72
N HIS A 231 12.55 -3.46 6.70
CA HIS A 231 11.24 -3.60 6.08
C HIS A 231 10.86 -2.27 5.41
N TYR A 232 10.16 -2.36 4.27
CA TYR A 232 9.54 -1.21 3.60
C TYR A 232 8.02 -1.36 3.72
N PRO A 233 7.39 -0.85 4.80
CA PRO A 233 5.95 -1.01 5.03
C PRO A 233 5.13 -0.31 3.96
N PHE A 234 3.89 -0.75 3.73
CA PHE A 234 2.92 -0.09 2.85
C PHE A 234 1.46 -0.37 3.20
#